data_AF-A0A101VJS5-F1
#
_entry.id   AF-A0A101VJS5-F1
#
_cell.length_a   1.000
_cell.length_b   1.000
_cell.length_c   1.000
_cell.angle_alpha   90.00
_cell.angle_beta   90.00
_cell.angle_gamma   90.00
#
_symmetry.space_group_name_H-M   'P 1'
#
loop_
_entity.id
_entity.type
_entity.pdbx_description
1 polymer ?
#
loop_
_entity_poly.entity_id
_entity_poly.type
_entity_poly.pdbx_seq_one_letter_code
_entity_poly.pdbx_strand_id
1 'polypeptide(L)'
;MFWIKRLGNQASESERQIPETPTFEHVYGDVDMRHTCKALLVAMLFGAAAAPLPTHAATSEAAVPPASVLAFDQKPVGGIIVIEYAQLPANGYVAVYGTDKSGKPVGEPLGYSKVDAGDHRQLKIDLSKAPAAGDRLWVSLYKDTDNDPAFKPGSGDEPVWSKSELPVESMIVVR
;
A
#
# COMPACT_ATOMS: atom_id res chain seq x y z
N MET A 1 41.18 42.92 -27.72
CA MET A 1 41.37 42.12 -28.96
C MET A 1 42.38 41.01 -28.64
N PHE A 2 41.93 39.75 -28.69
CA PHE A 2 42.66 38.48 -28.73
C PHE A 2 44.10 38.36 -28.20
N TRP A 3 44.30 37.45 -27.23
CA TRP A 3 45.50 36.61 -27.14
C TRP A 3 45.10 35.15 -26.94
N ILE A 4 45.73 34.29 -27.76
CA ILE A 4 45.59 32.83 -27.81
C ILE A 4 46.64 32.21 -26.87
N LYS A 5 46.25 31.20 -26.09
CA LYS A 5 47.14 30.11 -25.70
C LYS A 5 46.40 28.77 -25.74
N ARG A 6 46.83 27.93 -26.68
CA ARG A 6 46.61 26.50 -26.77
C ARG A 6 47.71 25.81 -25.97
N LEU A 7 47.36 24.82 -25.15
CA LEU A 7 48.13 23.64 -24.71
C LEU A 7 47.31 23.00 -23.58
N GLY A 8 46.75 21.82 -23.77
CA GLY A 8 47.29 20.66 -23.08
C GLY A 8 46.16 19.71 -22.71
N ASN A 9 46.07 18.64 -23.50
CA ASN A 9 45.28 17.45 -23.27
C ASN A 9 45.74 16.73 -21.99
N GLN A 10 44.85 16.52 -21.02
CA GLN A 10 44.81 15.32 -20.19
C GLN A 10 43.37 15.06 -19.78
N ALA A 11 42.93 13.85 -20.08
CA ALA A 11 41.66 13.28 -19.65
C ALA A 11 41.56 13.30 -18.13
N SER A 12 40.42 13.73 -17.59
CA SER A 12 39.95 13.22 -16.31
C SER A 12 38.82 12.24 -16.63
N GLU A 13 39.19 10.97 -16.66
CA GLU A 13 38.33 9.84 -16.34
C GLU A 13 37.55 10.20 -15.06
N SER A 14 36.30 10.66 -15.17
CA SER A 14 35.36 10.54 -14.04
C SER A 14 34.66 9.21 -14.21
N GLU A 15 35.47 8.19 -13.98
CA GLU A 15 35.07 6.81 -13.85
C GLU A 15 33.96 6.69 -12.82
N ARG A 16 33.07 5.74 -13.11
CA ARG A 16 31.88 5.40 -12.36
C ARG A 16 32.18 5.32 -10.87
N GLN A 17 31.64 6.25 -10.09
CA GLN A 17 31.44 6.04 -8.67
C GLN A 17 29.95 6.04 -8.41
N ILE A 18 29.39 4.83 -8.51
CA ILE A 18 28.09 4.49 -7.93
C ILE A 18 28.24 4.80 -6.43
N PRO A 19 27.39 5.63 -5.81
CA PRO A 19 27.31 5.61 -4.36
C PRO A 19 26.77 4.23 -3.99
N GLU A 20 27.66 3.37 -3.51
CA GLU A 20 27.36 2.07 -2.92
C GLU A 20 26.14 2.24 -2.00
N THR A 21 25.12 1.43 -2.26
CA THR A 21 23.92 1.31 -1.44
C THR A 21 24.31 1.21 0.04
N PRO A 22 23.64 1.91 0.98
CA PRO A 22 23.74 1.54 2.37
C PRO A 22 23.11 0.16 2.52
N THR A 23 23.96 -0.86 2.55
CA THR A 23 23.60 -2.22 2.93
C THR A 23 23.04 -2.14 4.34
N PHE A 24 21.72 -2.35 4.46
CA PHE A 24 21.04 -2.55 5.72
C PHE A 24 21.71 -3.74 6.41
N GLU A 25 22.51 -3.44 7.44
CA GLU A 25 23.16 -4.46 8.25
C GLU A 25 22.10 -5.38 8.86
N HIS A 26 22.20 -6.63 8.44
CA HIS A 26 21.52 -7.77 9.01
C HIS A 26 22.15 -8.03 10.38
N VAL A 27 21.58 -7.46 11.45
CA VAL A 27 21.86 -7.94 12.81
C VAL A 27 21.10 -9.25 13.00
N TYR A 28 21.68 -10.34 12.51
CA TYR A 28 21.43 -11.68 13.05
C TYR A 28 22.75 -12.16 13.62
N GLY A 29 22.79 -12.34 14.94
CA GLY A 29 23.93 -12.91 15.64
C GLY A 29 24.22 -14.30 15.09
N ASP A 30 25.41 -14.44 14.52
CA ASP A 30 26.03 -15.72 14.18
C ASP A 30 26.39 -16.42 15.50
N VAL A 31 25.67 -17.48 15.84
CA VAL A 31 26.10 -18.41 16.90
C VAL A 31 26.94 -19.48 16.20
N ASP A 32 28.24 -19.29 16.35
CA ASP A 32 29.35 -20.14 15.94
C ASP A 32 29.04 -21.64 16.14
N MET A 33 28.82 -22.31 15.01
CA MET A 33 28.71 -23.76 14.90
C MET A 33 30.10 -24.31 14.57
N ARG A 34 30.77 -24.84 15.59
CA ARG A 34 31.60 -26.07 15.63
C ARG A 34 32.71 -25.84 16.64
N HIS A 35 32.70 -26.53 17.77
CA HIS A 35 33.91 -27.17 18.33
C HIS A 35 33.49 -28.14 19.45
N THR A 36 33.45 -29.43 19.08
CA THR A 36 33.65 -30.61 19.95
C THR A 36 32.81 -30.74 21.23
N CYS A 37 31.70 -31.49 21.12
CA CYS A 37 31.07 -32.19 22.24
C CYS A 37 32.07 -33.15 22.89
N LYS A 38 32.59 -32.80 24.07
CA LYS A 38 33.12 -33.77 25.02
C LYS A 38 32.01 -34.13 26.00
N ALA A 39 31.51 -35.35 25.85
CA ALA A 39 30.55 -35.97 26.76
C ALA A 39 31.12 -36.02 28.18
N LEU A 40 30.33 -35.59 29.16
CA LEU A 40 30.45 -36.06 30.53
C LEU A 40 29.08 -36.59 30.98
N LEU A 41 29.07 -37.89 31.23
CA LEU A 41 27.95 -38.71 31.62
C LEU A 41 27.68 -38.51 33.12
N VAL A 42 26.49 -38.08 33.52
CA VAL A 42 26.02 -38.24 34.90
C VAL A 42 24.62 -38.83 34.88
N ALA A 43 24.54 -40.09 35.28
CA ALA A 43 23.31 -40.82 35.51
C ALA A 43 22.75 -40.48 36.89
N MET A 44 21.50 -40.01 36.98
CA MET A 44 20.74 -39.98 38.23
C MET A 44 19.25 -40.26 38.01
N LEU A 45 18.88 -41.48 38.45
CA LEU A 45 17.71 -41.91 39.22
C LEU A 45 16.27 -41.46 38.84
N PHE A 46 15.43 -42.50 38.76
CA PHE A 46 14.01 -42.54 38.42
C PHE A 46 13.10 -41.58 39.20
N GLY A 47 12.16 -40.98 38.45
CA GLY A 47 10.92 -40.40 38.95
C GLY A 47 10.01 -40.08 37.76
N ALA A 48 9.25 -41.06 37.27
CA ALA A 48 8.33 -40.86 36.14
C ALA A 48 7.04 -40.16 36.61
N ALA A 49 7.09 -38.84 36.72
CA ALA A 49 5.90 -37.99 36.68
C ALA A 49 5.81 -37.37 35.29
N ALA A 50 5.04 -37.98 34.39
CA ALA A 50 4.77 -37.43 33.07
C ALA A 50 3.84 -36.21 33.20
N ALA A 51 4.41 -35.02 33.36
CA ALA A 51 3.66 -33.78 33.19
C ALA A 51 3.38 -33.58 31.69
N PRO A 52 2.12 -33.36 31.25
CA PRO A 52 1.85 -33.02 29.86
C PRO A 52 2.50 -31.66 29.57
N LEU A 53 3.39 -31.62 28.58
CA LEU A 53 3.89 -30.35 28.05
C LEU A 53 2.69 -29.59 27.48
N PRO A 54 2.45 -28.32 27.86
CA PRO A 54 1.46 -27.52 27.18
C PRO A 54 1.98 -27.30 25.75
N THR A 55 1.38 -28.02 24.80
CA THR A 55 1.48 -27.68 23.39
C THR A 55 0.78 -26.34 23.24
N HIS A 56 1.55 -25.26 23.29
CA HIS A 56 1.08 -23.97 22.83
C HIS A 56 1.07 -24.05 21.31
N ALA A 57 -0.07 -24.40 20.75
CA ALA A 57 -0.32 -24.21 19.33
C ALA A 57 -0.18 -22.70 19.08
N ALA A 58 0.90 -22.30 18.41
CA ALA A 58 1.03 -20.96 17.89
C ALA A 58 0.00 -20.79 16.78
N THR A 59 -1.18 -20.27 17.11
CA THR A 59 -2.11 -19.75 16.11
C THR A 59 -1.43 -18.55 15.47
N SER A 60 -0.90 -18.74 14.27
CA SER A 60 -0.46 -17.64 13.42
C SER A 60 -1.71 -16.88 13.00
N GLU A 61 -2.05 -15.81 13.73
CA GLU A 61 -3.10 -14.89 13.33
C GLU A 61 -2.63 -14.18 12.06
N ALA A 62 -3.26 -14.50 10.93
CA ALA A 62 -2.93 -13.89 9.65
C ALA A 62 -3.22 -12.38 9.75
N ALA A 63 -2.20 -11.56 9.49
CA ALA A 63 -2.36 -10.11 9.48
C ALA A 63 -3.36 -9.69 8.39
N VAL A 64 -4.38 -8.91 8.75
CA VAL A 64 -5.32 -8.34 7.79
C VAL A 64 -4.59 -7.27 6.96
N PRO A 65 -4.58 -7.35 5.61
CA PRO A 65 -3.91 -6.36 4.79
C PRO A 65 -4.50 -4.96 5.00
N PRO A 66 -3.67 -3.89 4.97
CA PRO A 66 -4.17 -2.53 5.06
C PRO A 66 -4.99 -2.16 3.82
N ALA A 67 -5.84 -1.16 3.96
CA ALA A 67 -6.60 -0.65 2.83
C ALA A 67 -5.68 0.02 1.80
N SER A 68 -5.96 -0.20 0.52
CA SER A 68 -5.21 0.42 -0.59
C SER A 68 -6.09 0.50 -1.84
N VAL A 69 -5.80 1.44 -2.72
CA VAL A 69 -6.50 1.59 -4.00
C VAL A 69 -5.52 2.03 -5.07
N LEU A 70 -5.71 1.52 -6.28
CA LEU A 70 -4.95 1.89 -7.45
C LEU A 70 -5.92 2.18 -8.58
N ALA A 71 -5.81 3.38 -9.14
CA ALA A 71 -6.51 3.75 -10.35
C ALA A 71 -5.55 4.46 -11.31
N PHE A 72 -5.74 4.21 -12.60
CA PHE A 72 -4.94 4.83 -13.65
C PHE A 72 -5.74 5.88 -14.40
N ASP A 73 -5.01 6.84 -14.97
CA ASP A 73 -5.52 7.73 -15.99
C ASP A 73 -6.18 6.94 -17.11
N GLN A 74 -7.37 7.35 -17.49
CA GLN A 74 -8.18 6.60 -18.44
C GLN A 74 -9.13 7.53 -19.18
N LYS A 75 -9.70 7.01 -20.26
CA LYS A 75 -10.81 7.63 -20.97
C LYS A 75 -12.10 6.87 -20.62
N PRO A 76 -12.94 7.41 -19.72
CA PRO A 76 -14.19 6.77 -19.31
C PRO A 76 -15.09 6.56 -20.51
N VAL A 77 -15.71 5.38 -20.59
CA VAL A 77 -16.66 5.03 -21.65
C VAL A 77 -18.05 4.97 -21.04
N GLY A 78 -18.99 5.75 -21.57
CA GLY A 78 -20.37 5.77 -21.08
C GLY A 78 -20.54 6.29 -19.64
N GLY A 79 -19.58 7.08 -19.14
CA GLY A 79 -19.61 7.55 -17.75
C GLY A 79 -19.15 6.51 -16.72
N ILE A 80 -18.53 5.42 -17.16
CA ILE A 80 -17.99 4.38 -16.28
C ILE A 80 -16.49 4.58 -16.13
N ILE A 81 -16.00 4.55 -14.89
CA ILE A 81 -14.57 4.43 -14.60
C ILE A 81 -14.23 3.05 -14.08
N VAL A 82 -12.99 2.62 -14.31
CA VAL A 82 -12.45 1.36 -13.81
C VAL A 82 -11.40 1.66 -12.75
N ILE A 83 -11.60 1.10 -11.57
CA ILE A 83 -10.60 1.04 -10.51
C ILE A 83 -9.82 -0.26 -10.69
N GLU A 84 -8.52 -0.17 -10.91
CA GLU A 84 -7.70 -1.34 -11.23
C GLU A 84 -7.64 -2.31 -10.05
N TYR A 85 -7.47 -1.76 -8.86
CA TYR A 85 -7.35 -2.53 -7.64
C TYR A 85 -7.88 -1.76 -6.43
N ALA A 86 -8.57 -2.45 -5.53
CA ALA A 86 -8.96 -1.95 -4.23
C ALA A 86 -8.86 -3.08 -3.19
N GLN A 87 -8.18 -2.81 -2.08
CA GLN A 87 -8.14 -3.68 -0.90
C GLN A 87 -8.85 -2.98 0.25
N LEU A 88 -9.79 -3.68 0.88
CA LEU A 88 -10.40 -3.20 2.12
C LEU A 88 -10.29 -4.26 3.23
N PRO A 89 -9.91 -3.89 4.46
CA PRO A 89 -9.86 -4.82 5.60
C PRO A 89 -11.26 -5.19 6.13
N ALA A 90 -12.30 -4.47 5.71
CA ALA A 90 -13.69 -4.65 6.11
C ALA A 90 -14.62 -4.25 4.94
N ASN A 91 -15.91 -4.61 5.03
CA ASN A 91 -16.91 -4.18 4.06
C ASN A 91 -16.99 -2.64 3.99
N GLY A 92 -17.30 -2.11 2.82
CA GLY A 92 -17.23 -0.68 2.60
C GLY A 92 -17.62 -0.24 1.21
N TYR A 93 -17.11 0.94 0.84
CA TYR A 93 -17.43 1.61 -0.41
C TYR A 93 -16.18 2.17 -1.08
N VAL A 94 -16.18 2.14 -2.41
CA VAL A 94 -15.25 2.90 -3.25
C VAL A 94 -16.04 4.07 -3.84
N ALA A 95 -15.66 5.29 -3.50
CA ALA A 95 -16.33 6.51 -3.91
C ALA A 95 -15.43 7.37 -4.81
N VAL A 96 -16.03 8.05 -5.78
CA VAL A 96 -15.35 8.88 -6.77
C VAL A 96 -15.86 10.30 -6.66
N TYR A 97 -14.97 11.26 -6.51
CA TYR A 97 -15.27 12.68 -6.41
C TYR A 97 -14.68 13.46 -7.59
N GLY A 98 -15.30 14.58 -7.93
CA GLY A 98 -14.62 15.62 -8.71
C GLY A 98 -13.57 16.32 -7.85
N THR A 99 -12.62 17.01 -8.48
CA THR A 99 -11.59 17.77 -7.77
C THR A 99 -11.59 19.26 -8.12
N ASP A 100 -11.04 20.07 -7.21
CA ASP A 100 -10.76 21.47 -7.47
C ASP A 100 -9.46 21.67 -8.29
N LYS A 101 -9.10 22.93 -8.54
CA LYS A 101 -7.85 23.30 -9.22
C LYS A 101 -6.59 22.82 -8.49
N SER A 102 -6.69 22.58 -7.18
CA SER A 102 -5.61 22.09 -6.31
C SER A 102 -5.54 20.56 -6.26
N GLY A 103 -6.48 19.85 -6.90
CA GLY A 103 -6.57 18.38 -6.88
C GLY A 103 -7.25 17.81 -5.64
N LYS A 104 -7.90 18.65 -4.82
CA LYS A 104 -8.63 18.20 -3.63
C LYS A 104 -10.06 17.77 -4.01
N PRO A 105 -10.59 16.69 -3.42
CA PRO A 105 -11.97 16.27 -3.68
C PRO A 105 -12.95 17.38 -3.25
N VAL A 106 -13.97 17.62 -4.08
CA VAL A 106 -15.01 18.63 -3.83
C VAL A 106 -16.39 18.10 -4.14
N GLY A 107 -17.37 18.62 -3.37
CA GLY A 107 -18.79 18.32 -3.57
C GLY A 107 -19.17 16.90 -3.15
N GLU A 108 -20.31 16.47 -3.67
CA GLU A 108 -20.85 15.12 -3.50
C GLU A 108 -20.11 14.10 -4.40
N PRO A 109 -20.12 12.81 -4.05
CA PRO A 109 -19.57 11.76 -4.90
C PRO A 109 -20.25 11.76 -6.27
N LEU A 110 -19.45 11.71 -7.33
CA LEU A 110 -19.94 11.52 -8.69
C LEU A 110 -20.43 10.09 -8.90
N GLY A 111 -19.87 9.12 -8.19
CA GLY A 111 -20.31 7.72 -8.21
C GLY A 111 -19.68 6.94 -7.04
N TYR A 112 -20.27 5.81 -6.70
CA TYR A 112 -19.75 4.91 -5.68
C TYR A 112 -20.18 3.46 -5.96
N SER A 113 -19.45 2.51 -5.38
CA SER A 113 -19.81 1.10 -5.41
C SER A 113 -19.54 0.46 -4.04
N LYS A 114 -20.47 -0.41 -3.60
CA LYS A 114 -20.32 -1.19 -2.37
C LYS A 114 -19.43 -2.41 -2.67
N VAL A 115 -18.50 -2.69 -1.77
CA VAL A 115 -17.56 -3.80 -1.88
C VAL A 115 -17.41 -4.50 -0.54
N ASP A 116 -17.29 -5.82 -0.57
CA ASP A 116 -17.00 -6.62 0.62
C ASP A 116 -15.52 -6.47 1.04
N ALA A 117 -15.16 -6.98 2.22
CA ALA A 117 -13.76 -7.06 2.64
C ALA A 117 -12.92 -7.92 1.67
N GLY A 118 -11.67 -7.52 1.44
CA GLY A 118 -10.70 -8.23 0.60
C GLY A 118 -10.30 -7.47 -0.66
N ASP A 119 -9.72 -8.21 -1.60
CA ASP A 119 -9.16 -7.72 -2.86
C ASP A 119 -10.23 -7.64 -3.96
N HIS A 120 -10.31 -6.49 -4.61
CA HIS A 120 -11.18 -6.24 -5.77
C HIS A 120 -10.35 -5.76 -6.94
N ARG A 121 -10.66 -6.25 -8.14
CA ARG A 121 -9.95 -5.89 -9.38
C ARG A 121 -10.92 -5.47 -10.46
N GLN A 122 -10.51 -4.50 -11.27
CA GLN A 122 -11.28 -3.99 -12.40
C GLN A 122 -12.71 -3.57 -12.00
N LEU A 123 -12.85 -2.96 -10.82
CA LEU A 123 -14.12 -2.52 -10.29
C LEU A 123 -14.67 -1.39 -11.15
N LYS A 124 -15.87 -1.58 -11.70
CA LYS A 124 -16.56 -0.58 -12.51
C LYS A 124 -17.43 0.30 -11.61
N ILE A 125 -17.31 1.61 -11.78
CA ILE A 125 -18.12 2.59 -11.04
C ILE A 125 -18.84 3.46 -12.07
N ASP A 126 -20.16 3.44 -12.00
CA ASP A 126 -21.02 4.32 -12.78
C ASP A 126 -21.00 5.72 -12.17
N LEU A 127 -20.68 6.71 -12.99
CA LEU A 127 -20.74 8.12 -12.59
C LEU A 127 -22.09 8.71 -12.98
N SER A 128 -22.69 9.44 -12.04
CA SER A 128 -23.91 10.25 -12.23
C SER A 128 -23.76 11.30 -13.34
N LYS A 129 -22.53 11.76 -13.59
CA LYS A 129 -22.19 12.70 -14.67
C LYS A 129 -20.90 12.25 -15.36
N ALA A 130 -20.92 12.25 -16.69
CA ALA A 130 -19.74 12.00 -17.49
C ALA A 130 -18.71 13.15 -17.30
N PRO A 131 -17.46 12.83 -16.91
CA PRO A 131 -16.40 13.82 -16.81
C PRO A 131 -15.87 14.20 -18.20
N ALA A 132 -15.32 15.42 -18.32
CA ALA A 132 -14.69 15.90 -19.54
C ALA A 132 -13.21 15.48 -19.60
N ALA A 133 -12.63 15.45 -20.80
CA ALA A 133 -11.20 15.26 -20.97
C ALA A 133 -10.41 16.37 -20.25
N GLY A 134 -9.40 15.97 -19.48
CA GLY A 134 -8.62 16.84 -18.60
C GLY A 134 -9.17 17.00 -17.19
N ASP A 135 -10.39 16.51 -16.90
CA ASP A 135 -10.92 16.51 -15.54
C ASP A 135 -10.09 15.58 -14.65
N ARG A 136 -9.96 15.98 -13.39
CA ARG A 136 -9.31 15.19 -12.36
C ARG A 136 -10.34 14.65 -11.38
N LEU A 137 -10.29 13.35 -11.17
CA LEU A 137 -11.15 12.64 -10.23
C LEU A 137 -10.33 12.14 -9.06
N TRP A 138 -11.00 12.04 -7.91
CA TRP A 138 -10.41 11.53 -6.68
C TRP A 138 -11.16 10.28 -6.21
N VAL A 139 -10.44 9.19 -6.01
CA VAL A 139 -10.98 7.94 -5.48
C VAL A 139 -10.74 7.86 -3.97
N SER A 140 -11.74 7.50 -3.20
CA SER A 140 -11.61 7.33 -1.75
C SER A 140 -12.28 6.04 -1.32
N LEU A 141 -11.65 5.37 -0.36
CA LEU A 141 -12.22 4.20 0.30
C LEU A 141 -12.94 4.61 1.58
N TYR A 142 -14.07 3.96 1.83
CA TYR A 142 -14.86 4.12 3.03
C TYR A 142 -15.12 2.76 3.67
N LYS A 143 -15.11 2.73 5.00
CA LYS A 143 -15.55 1.59 5.79
C LYS A 143 -17.02 1.76 6.12
N ASP A 144 -17.81 0.71 5.86
CA ASP A 144 -19.20 0.62 6.29
C ASP A 144 -19.23 0.31 7.79
N THR A 145 -19.81 1.20 8.60
CA THR A 145 -19.90 1.03 10.05
C THR A 145 -21.32 0.75 10.56
N ASP A 146 -22.34 1.04 9.74
CA ASP A 146 -23.74 0.93 10.12
C ASP A 146 -24.48 -0.23 9.40
N ASN A 147 -23.82 -0.89 8.45
CA ASN A 147 -24.36 -1.93 7.55
C ASN A 147 -25.58 -1.46 6.74
N ASP A 148 -25.73 -0.16 6.53
CA ASP A 148 -26.78 0.37 5.66
C ASP A 148 -26.43 0.07 4.19
N PRO A 149 -27.41 -0.27 3.32
CA PRO A 149 -27.16 -0.38 1.88
C PRO A 149 -26.84 0.95 1.19
N ALA A 150 -27.21 2.10 1.77
CA ALA A 150 -26.96 3.41 1.21
C ALA A 150 -25.61 3.99 1.68
N PHE A 151 -24.87 4.57 0.73
CA PHE A 151 -23.64 5.29 1.00
C PHE A 151 -23.92 6.64 1.70
N LYS A 152 -23.38 6.83 2.90
CA LYS A 152 -23.55 7.98 3.79
C LYS A 152 -22.22 8.44 4.40
N PRO A 153 -21.38 9.14 3.62
CA PRO A 153 -20.08 9.61 4.10
C PRO A 153 -20.26 10.57 5.29
N GLY A 154 -19.69 10.21 6.45
CA GLY A 154 -19.67 11.03 7.66
C GLY A 154 -20.83 10.83 8.64
N SER A 155 -21.80 9.96 8.34
CA SER A 155 -22.90 9.62 9.26
C SER A 155 -23.20 8.12 9.39
N GLY A 156 -22.39 7.29 8.74
CA GLY A 156 -22.49 5.81 8.72
C GLY A 156 -21.29 5.18 8.02
N ASP A 157 -20.71 5.90 7.05
CA ASP A 157 -19.50 5.50 6.36
C ASP A 157 -18.32 6.40 6.71
N GLU A 158 -17.25 5.78 7.19
CA GLU A 158 -16.04 6.46 7.62
C GLU A 158 -14.97 6.41 6.53
N PRO A 159 -14.35 7.54 6.14
CA PRO A 159 -13.26 7.51 5.18
C PRO A 159 -12.08 6.77 5.80
N VAL A 160 -11.49 5.85 5.04
CA VAL A 160 -10.29 5.12 5.50
C VAL A 160 -9.06 6.06 5.57
N TRP A 161 -9.16 7.24 4.97
CA TRP A 161 -8.10 8.17 4.68
C TRP A 161 -8.40 9.44 5.47
N SER A 162 -7.44 9.94 6.25
CA SER A 162 -7.63 11.21 6.96
C SER A 162 -7.66 12.35 5.94
N LYS A 163 -8.46 13.41 6.18
CA LYS A 163 -8.54 14.58 5.27
C LYS A 163 -7.19 15.25 4.97
N SER A 164 -6.17 15.02 5.81
CA SER A 164 -4.84 15.64 5.67
C SER A 164 -3.81 14.75 4.97
N GLU A 165 -4.05 13.43 4.85
CA GLU A 165 -3.08 12.46 4.33
C GLU A 165 -3.68 11.67 3.18
N LEU A 166 -4.19 12.40 2.19
CA LEU A 166 -4.71 11.84 0.95
C LEU A 166 -3.53 11.29 0.09
N PRO A 167 -3.33 9.97 -0.02
CA PRO A 167 -2.43 9.28 -0.94
C PRO A 167 -2.67 9.66 -2.40
N VAL A 168 -1.59 10.01 -3.08
CA VAL A 168 -1.59 10.50 -4.45
C VAL A 168 -2.12 9.45 -5.46
N GLU A 169 -2.03 8.17 -5.13
CA GLU A 169 -2.43 7.02 -5.98
C GLU A 169 -3.96 6.93 -6.23
N SER A 170 -4.73 7.76 -5.55
CA SER A 170 -6.18 7.89 -5.72
C SER A 170 -6.62 8.87 -6.81
N MET A 171 -5.70 9.59 -7.44
CA MET A 171 -6.05 10.59 -8.44
C MET A 171 -6.09 9.97 -9.85
N ILE A 172 -7.16 10.27 -10.60
CA ILE A 172 -7.32 9.88 -12.01
C ILE A 172 -7.40 11.14 -12.87
N VAL A 173 -6.60 11.23 -13.92
CA VAL A 173 -6.79 12.22 -14.99
C VAL A 173 -7.58 11.59 -16.13
N VAL A 174 -8.67 12.25 -16.51
CA VAL A 174 -9.50 11.84 -17.65
C VAL A 174 -8.78 12.23 -18.95
N ARG A 175 -8.58 11.27 -19.86
CA ARG A 175 -7.86 11.46 -21.13
C ARG A 175 -8.76 11.56 -22.36
#